data_AF-A0A968P816-F1
#
_entry.id   AF-A0A968P816-F1
#
_cell.length_a   1.000
_cell.length_b   1.000
_cell.length_c   1.000
_cell.angle_alpha   90.00
_cell.angle_beta   90.00
_cell.angle_gamma   90.00
#
_symmetry.space_group_name_H-M   'P 1'
#
loop_
_entity.id
_entity.type
_entity.pdbx_description
1 polymer ?
#
loop_
_entity_poly.entity_id
_entity_poly.type
_entity_poly.pdbx_seq_one_letter_code
_entity_poly.pdbx_strand_id
1 'polypeptide(L)'
;MEKLKDPALETAAGEVLWNVSEAVRIVAVGLLPVMPEKARQALAALGAQVPESLEALAWGGLSAGSELAETGAIFPRIDKSEYLATQPVVAEEKPLINIDRFFETELRVATVVAGEPVPKSNKLLKLTVDLGEENPRTVVAGIAQQYSAESLIGKQVVIVANLEPAKLMGVESNGMVLAASEDGKPVLLHPEKPVANGTRVR
;
A
#
# COMPACT_ATOMS: atom_id res chain seq x y z
N MET A 1 29.22 -32.91 13.69
CA MET A 1 30.11 -32.36 12.65
C MET A 1 30.93 -33.51 12.09
N GLU A 2 30.63 -33.92 10.87
CA GLU A 2 31.38 -34.95 10.15
C GLU A 2 32.72 -34.32 9.73
N LYS A 3 33.83 -34.75 10.36
CA LYS A 3 35.16 -34.22 10.01
C LYS A 3 35.46 -34.56 8.55
N LEU A 4 35.90 -33.56 7.78
CA LEU A 4 36.38 -33.76 6.42
C LEU A 4 37.50 -34.82 6.45
N LYS A 5 37.44 -35.81 5.55
CA LYS A 5 38.40 -36.93 5.53
C LYS A 5 39.79 -36.56 5.01
N ASP A 6 39.96 -35.34 4.48
CA ASP A 6 41.19 -34.84 3.88
C ASP A 6 41.74 -33.62 4.68
N PRO A 7 42.94 -33.74 5.28
CA PRO A 7 43.56 -32.67 6.06
C PRO A 7 43.83 -31.36 5.29
N ALA A 8 44.05 -31.46 3.97
CA ALA A 8 44.29 -30.28 3.14
C ALA A 8 43.01 -29.47 2.94
N LEU A 9 41.88 -30.17 2.76
CA LEU A 9 40.55 -29.55 2.65
C LEU A 9 40.08 -28.92 3.97
N GLU A 10 40.42 -29.54 5.11
CA GLU A 10 40.11 -28.99 6.43
C GLU A 10 40.84 -27.66 6.68
N THR A 11 42.11 -27.58 6.30
CA THR A 11 42.92 -26.36 6.42
C THR A 11 42.37 -25.23 5.53
N ALA A 12 42.10 -25.53 4.26
CA ALA A 12 41.56 -24.55 3.33
C ALA A 12 40.17 -24.04 3.75
N ALA A 13 39.30 -24.93 4.26
CA ALA A 13 37.99 -24.54 4.78
C ALA A 13 38.11 -23.63 6.01
N GLY A 14 39.06 -23.92 6.91
CA GLY A 14 39.34 -23.08 8.09
C GLY A 14 39.78 -21.66 7.71
N GLU A 15 40.67 -21.53 6.74
CA GLU A 15 41.11 -20.23 6.23
C GLU A 15 39.96 -19.41 5.64
N VAL A 16 39.10 -20.04 4.83
CA VAL A 16 37.93 -19.38 4.25
C VAL A 16 36.95 -18.91 5.32
N LEU A 17 36.62 -19.80 6.28
CA LEU A 17 35.70 -19.47 7.37
C LEU A 17 36.24 -18.35 8.25
N TRP A 18 37.55 -18.35 8.54
CA TRP A 18 38.19 -17.29 9.30
C TRP A 18 38.15 -15.95 8.55
N ASN A 19 38.50 -15.94 7.25
CA ASN A 19 38.46 -14.73 6.42
C ASN A 19 37.04 -14.13 6.35
N VAL A 20 36.02 -14.97 6.18
CA VAL A 20 34.62 -14.50 6.16
C VAL A 20 34.22 -13.95 7.54
N SER A 21 34.60 -14.63 8.62
CA SER A 21 34.31 -14.19 9.99
C SER A 21 34.97 -12.84 10.30
N GLU A 22 36.21 -12.65 9.86
CA GLU A 22 36.96 -11.41 10.00
C GLU A 22 36.31 -10.26 9.20
N ALA A 23 35.84 -10.54 7.98
CA ALA A 23 35.10 -9.54 7.20
C ALA A 23 33.81 -9.10 7.92
N VAL A 24 33.05 -10.06 8.48
CA VAL A 24 31.83 -9.76 9.26
C VAL A 24 32.17 -8.95 10.52
N ARG A 25 33.29 -9.25 11.20
CA ARG A 25 33.77 -8.47 12.36
C ARG A 25 33.99 -7.01 11.98
N ILE A 26 34.71 -6.74 10.89
CA ILE A 26 34.99 -5.37 10.42
C ILE A 26 33.69 -4.63 10.09
N VAL A 27 32.75 -5.27 9.39
CA VAL A 27 31.43 -4.68 9.09
C VAL A 27 30.68 -4.36 10.38
N ALA A 28 30.67 -5.28 11.35
CA ALA A 28 30.02 -5.06 12.63
C ALA A 28 30.64 -3.88 13.40
N VAL A 29 31.96 -3.75 13.43
CA VAL A 29 32.65 -2.58 14.01
C VAL A 29 32.25 -1.28 13.30
N GLY A 30 32.22 -1.29 11.96
CA GLY A 30 31.79 -0.12 11.17
C GLY A 30 30.32 0.27 11.35
N LEU A 31 29.47 -0.67 11.76
CA LEU A 31 28.04 -0.45 12.02
C LEU A 31 27.74 0.04 13.43
N LEU A 32 28.69 0.02 14.37
CA LEU A 32 28.51 0.53 15.74
C LEU A 32 27.88 1.95 15.83
N PRO A 33 28.29 2.96 15.03
CA PRO A 33 27.69 4.30 15.11
C PRO A 33 26.26 4.39 14.56
N VAL A 34 25.83 3.46 13.71
CA VAL A 34 24.51 3.50 13.03
C VAL A 34 23.52 2.53 13.67
N MET A 35 23.98 1.33 14.02
CA MET A 35 23.19 0.23 14.58
C MET A 35 23.93 -0.44 15.75
N PRO A 36 24.11 0.24 16.91
CA PRO A 36 24.96 -0.24 18.00
C PRO A 36 24.53 -1.59 18.56
N GLU A 37 23.24 -1.83 18.73
CA GLU A 37 22.73 -3.08 19.29
C GLU A 37 22.99 -4.28 18.35
N LYS A 38 22.69 -4.12 17.06
CA LYS A 38 22.87 -5.17 16.06
C LYS A 38 24.33 -5.45 15.78
N ALA A 39 25.17 -4.41 15.78
CA ALA A 39 26.62 -4.54 15.71
C ALA A 39 27.19 -5.33 16.91
N ARG A 40 26.76 -5.03 18.14
CA ARG A 40 27.18 -5.79 19.34
C ARG A 40 26.73 -7.24 19.29
N GLN A 41 25.50 -7.50 18.83
CA GLN A 41 25.00 -8.86 18.65
C GLN A 41 25.83 -9.66 17.63
N ALA A 42 26.23 -9.02 16.51
CA ALA A 42 27.10 -9.63 15.51
C ALA A 42 28.50 -9.94 16.06
N LEU A 43 29.11 -9.01 16.81
CA LEU A 43 30.42 -9.22 17.44
C LEU A 43 30.37 -10.34 18.48
N ALA A 44 29.32 -10.38 19.30
CA ALA A 44 29.10 -11.46 20.27
C ALA A 44 28.95 -12.83 19.58
N ALA A 45 28.26 -12.90 18.42
CA ALA A 45 28.13 -14.12 17.63
C ALA A 45 29.49 -14.67 17.17
N LEU A 46 30.42 -13.76 16.87
CA LEU A 46 31.78 -14.08 16.45
C LEU A 46 32.74 -14.34 17.63
N GLY A 47 32.27 -14.25 18.88
CA GLY A 47 33.12 -14.30 20.06
C GLY A 47 34.07 -13.10 20.19
N ALA A 48 33.82 -12.02 19.44
CA ALA A 48 34.62 -10.81 19.43
C ALA A 48 34.14 -9.81 20.49
N GLN A 49 35.09 -9.12 21.13
CA GLN A 49 34.78 -8.03 22.04
C GLN A 49 34.39 -6.76 21.27
N VAL A 50 33.60 -5.90 21.91
CA VAL A 50 33.28 -4.59 21.37
C VAL A 50 34.51 -3.71 21.49
N PRO A 51 35.07 -3.20 20.38
CA PRO A 51 36.26 -2.38 20.44
C PRO A 51 35.98 -0.99 21.00
N GLU A 52 36.96 -0.43 21.69
CA GLU A 52 36.91 0.94 22.23
C GLU A 52 37.40 1.99 21.21
N SER A 53 38.08 1.56 20.14
CA SER A 53 38.64 2.43 19.11
C SER A 53 38.37 1.92 17.68
N LEU A 54 38.46 2.82 16.71
CA LEU A 54 38.34 2.49 15.28
C LEU A 54 39.56 1.76 14.72
N GLU A 55 40.66 1.64 15.47
CA GLU A 55 41.83 0.84 15.07
C GLU A 55 41.46 -0.63 14.91
N ALA A 56 40.40 -1.08 15.59
CA ALA A 56 39.83 -2.41 15.41
C ALA A 56 39.24 -2.67 14.01
N LEU A 57 39.17 -1.68 13.12
CA LEU A 57 38.86 -1.89 11.70
C LEU A 57 40.03 -2.54 10.93
N ALA A 58 41.23 -2.61 11.52
CA ALA A 58 42.35 -3.34 10.95
C ALA A 58 42.04 -4.84 10.81
N TRP A 59 42.57 -5.45 9.75
CA TRP A 59 42.42 -6.88 9.48
C TRP A 59 43.28 -7.72 10.44
N GLY A 60 42.77 -8.89 10.83
CA GLY A 60 43.44 -9.83 11.73
C GLY A 60 43.05 -9.69 13.20
N GLY A 61 41.89 -9.10 13.50
CA GLY A 61 41.43 -8.89 14.87
C GLY A 61 40.77 -10.11 15.52
N LEU A 62 40.33 -11.10 14.73
CA LEU A 62 39.69 -12.31 15.25
C LEU A 62 40.72 -13.37 15.66
N SER A 63 40.67 -13.80 16.92
CA SER A 63 41.49 -14.92 17.42
C SER A 63 41.00 -16.25 16.83
N ALA A 64 41.91 -17.06 16.30
CA ALA A 64 41.59 -18.40 15.81
C ALA A 64 41.21 -19.33 16.97
N GLY A 65 40.22 -20.19 16.75
CA GLY A 65 39.74 -21.15 17.76
C GLY A 65 38.67 -20.62 18.72
N SER A 66 38.18 -19.39 18.51
CA SER A 66 37.05 -18.85 19.27
C SER A 66 35.76 -19.62 18.98
N GLU A 67 34.98 -19.91 20.03
CA GLU A 67 33.64 -20.49 19.88
C GLU A 67 32.66 -19.44 19.36
N LEU A 68 31.88 -19.81 18.34
CA LEU A 68 30.81 -18.98 17.80
C LEU A 68 29.56 -19.13 18.66
N ALA A 69 28.98 -18.02 19.10
CA ALA A 69 27.77 -18.03 19.92
C ALA A 69 26.51 -18.08 19.05
N GLU A 70 25.52 -18.88 19.44
CA GLU A 70 24.18 -18.83 18.84
C GLU A 70 23.44 -17.57 19.32
N THR A 71 23.39 -16.53 18.49
CA THR A 71 22.76 -15.24 18.82
C THR A 71 21.39 -15.03 18.14
N GLY A 72 20.86 -16.07 17.47
CA GLY A 72 19.62 -16.00 16.69
C GLY A 72 19.75 -15.11 15.44
N ALA A 73 18.63 -14.82 14.79
CA ALA A 73 18.61 -13.94 13.63
C ALA A 73 18.79 -12.48 14.07
N ILE A 74 19.93 -11.87 13.71
CA ILE A 74 20.24 -10.46 14.03
C ILE A 74 19.21 -9.51 13.41
N PHE A 75 18.78 -9.82 12.18
CA PHE A 75 17.75 -9.08 11.44
C PHE A 75 16.56 -9.99 11.15
N PRO A 76 15.64 -10.18 12.11
CA PRO A 76 14.43 -10.93 11.86
C PRO A 76 13.59 -10.20 10.81
N ARG A 77 12.93 -10.98 9.94
CA ARG A 77 12.06 -10.42 8.91
C ARG A 77 10.85 -9.77 9.56
N ILE A 78 10.65 -8.49 9.28
CA ILE A 78 9.49 -7.74 9.77
C ILE A 78 8.23 -8.20 9.04
N ASP A 79 7.13 -8.37 9.78
CA ASP A 79 5.81 -8.58 9.18
C ASP A 79 5.29 -7.25 8.61
N LYS A 80 5.00 -7.26 7.31
CA LYS A 80 4.58 -6.06 6.58
C LYS A 80 3.22 -5.54 7.07
N SER A 81 2.33 -6.42 7.51
CA SER A 81 1.00 -6.03 7.99
C SER A 81 1.06 -5.33 9.34
N GLU A 82 1.85 -5.83 10.28
CA GLU A 82 2.06 -5.20 11.59
C GLU A 82 2.82 -3.87 11.49
N TYR A 83 3.84 -3.82 10.62
CA TYR A 83 4.57 -2.57 10.37
C TYR A 83 3.68 -1.48 9.77
N LEU A 84 2.77 -1.82 8.86
CA LEU A 84 1.82 -0.85 8.30
C LEU A 84 0.73 -0.43 9.29
N ALA A 85 0.35 -1.31 10.22
CA ALA A 85 -0.62 -0.99 11.27
C ALA A 85 -0.06 -0.04 12.33
N THR A 86 1.26 -0.01 12.53
CA THR A 86 1.94 0.82 13.53
C THR A 86 2.46 2.14 12.97
N GLN A 87 2.45 2.34 11.65
CA GLN A 87 2.78 3.64 11.08
C GLN A 87 1.64 4.63 11.32
N PRO A 88 1.94 5.85 11.80
CA PRO A 88 0.96 6.92 11.75
C PRO A 88 0.55 7.10 10.29
N VAL A 89 -0.74 6.96 10.01
CA VAL A 89 -1.32 7.37 8.73
C VAL A 89 -1.04 8.86 8.58
N VAL A 90 0.06 9.18 7.91
CA VAL A 90 0.30 10.52 7.39
C VAL A 90 -0.78 10.69 6.34
N ALA A 91 -1.88 11.34 6.71
CA ALA A 91 -2.88 11.74 5.76
C ALA A 91 -2.15 12.53 4.68
N GLU A 92 -2.07 11.98 3.46
CA GLU A 92 -1.58 12.74 2.31
C GLU A 92 -2.45 13.99 2.21
N GLU A 93 -1.91 15.12 2.67
CA GLU A 93 -2.56 16.40 2.50
C GLU A 93 -2.57 16.71 1.01
N LYS A 94 -3.72 16.48 0.38
CA LYS A 94 -3.94 16.91 -1.00
C LYS A 94 -3.73 18.41 -1.07
N PRO A 95 -3.08 18.92 -2.13
CA PRO A 95 -2.86 20.35 -2.28
C PRO A 95 -4.21 21.08 -2.31
N LEU A 96 -4.27 22.26 -1.67
CA LEU A 96 -5.45 23.11 -1.69
C LEU A 96 -5.74 23.55 -3.14
N ILE A 97 -6.99 23.41 -3.57
CA ILE A 97 -7.47 23.94 -4.85
C ILE A 97 -8.23 25.25 -4.64
N ASN A 98 -8.24 26.11 -5.65
CA ASN A 98 -9.10 27.29 -5.66
C ASN A 98 -10.56 26.91 -6.02
N ILE A 99 -11.49 27.82 -5.77
CA ILE A 99 -12.90 27.60 -6.09
C ILE A 99 -13.17 27.48 -7.59
N ASP A 100 -12.36 28.13 -8.43
CA ASP A 100 -12.49 28.05 -9.89
C ASP A 100 -12.29 26.62 -10.38
N ARG A 101 -11.32 25.90 -9.80
CA ARG A 101 -11.07 24.49 -10.12
C ARG A 101 -12.24 23.58 -9.77
N PHE A 102 -13.00 23.92 -8.73
CA PHE A 102 -14.23 23.21 -8.40
C PHE A 102 -15.31 23.47 -9.46
N PHE A 103 -15.46 24.71 -9.92
CA PHE A 103 -16.46 25.07 -10.93
C PHE A 103 -16.17 24.54 -12.33
N GLU A 104 -14.93 24.14 -12.63
CA GLU A 104 -14.61 23.35 -13.83
C GLU A 104 -15.32 21.99 -13.84
N THR A 105 -15.65 21.43 -12.67
CA THR A 105 -16.40 20.17 -12.57
C THR A 105 -17.90 20.46 -12.57
N GLU A 106 -18.64 19.75 -13.41
CA GLU A 106 -20.08 19.93 -13.53
C GLU A 106 -20.83 18.89 -12.70
N LEU A 107 -21.12 19.24 -11.45
CA LEU A 107 -21.92 18.42 -10.55
C LEU A 107 -23.40 18.70 -10.74
N ARG A 108 -24.20 17.65 -11.00
CA ARG A 108 -25.66 17.75 -11.18
C ARG A 108 -26.40 16.67 -10.41
N VAL A 109 -27.63 16.99 -9.98
CA VAL A 109 -28.55 16.00 -9.40
C VAL A 109 -29.30 15.28 -10.52
N ALA A 110 -29.32 13.96 -10.47
CA ALA A 110 -30.01 13.11 -11.43
C ALA A 110 -30.90 12.09 -10.71
N THR A 111 -32.01 11.70 -11.35
CA THR A 111 -32.87 10.62 -10.85
C THR A 111 -32.56 9.32 -11.58
N VAL A 112 -32.40 8.22 -10.87
CA VAL A 112 -32.18 6.90 -11.50
C VAL A 112 -33.51 6.40 -12.07
N VAL A 113 -33.57 6.19 -13.38
CA VAL A 113 -34.75 5.71 -14.11
C VAL A 113 -34.73 4.20 -14.28
N ALA A 114 -33.55 3.63 -14.54
CA ALA A 114 -33.35 2.20 -14.68
C ALA A 114 -31.97 1.80 -14.15
N GLY A 115 -31.84 0.54 -13.75
CA GLY A 115 -30.59 -0.05 -13.30
C GLY A 115 -30.49 -1.50 -13.73
N GLU A 116 -29.30 -1.92 -14.14
CA GLU A 116 -28.99 -3.29 -14.56
C GLU A 116 -27.61 -3.69 -14.02
N PRO A 117 -27.41 -4.94 -13.57
CA PRO A 117 -26.08 -5.44 -13.25
C PRO A 117 -25.23 -5.55 -14.52
N VAL A 118 -23.95 -5.20 -14.44
CA VAL A 118 -23.05 -5.30 -15.61
C VAL A 118 -22.61 -6.76 -15.80
N PRO A 119 -22.81 -7.37 -16.98
CA PRO A 119 -22.31 -8.71 -17.26
C PRO A 119 -20.79 -8.73 -17.08
N LYS A 120 -20.25 -9.75 -16.38
CA LYS A 120 -18.82 -9.94 -16.07
C LYS A 120 -18.25 -9.12 -14.90
N SER A 121 -19.07 -8.38 -14.14
CA SER A 121 -18.60 -7.75 -12.90
C SER A 121 -19.61 -7.84 -11.75
N ASN A 122 -19.14 -8.31 -10.60
CA ASN A 122 -19.94 -8.37 -9.37
C ASN A 122 -19.91 -7.05 -8.57
N LYS A 123 -19.22 -6.02 -9.08
CA LYS A 123 -19.03 -4.74 -8.39
C LYS A 123 -19.69 -3.55 -9.10
N LEU A 124 -20.10 -3.72 -10.35
CA LEU A 124 -20.57 -2.62 -11.20
C LEU A 124 -22.08 -2.74 -11.49
N LEU A 125 -22.79 -1.63 -11.35
CA LEU A 125 -24.15 -1.44 -11.85
C LEU A 125 -24.14 -0.43 -12.99
N LYS A 126 -24.86 -0.74 -14.06
CA LYS A 126 -25.19 0.19 -15.13
C LYS A 126 -26.49 0.88 -14.76
N LEU A 127 -26.45 2.19 -14.59
CA LEU A 127 -27.58 3.03 -14.23
C LEU A 127 -27.93 3.95 -15.40
N THR A 128 -29.22 4.07 -15.69
CA THR A 128 -29.76 5.08 -16.58
C THR A 128 -30.30 6.21 -15.72
N VAL A 129 -29.72 7.39 -15.84
CA VAL A 129 -30.01 8.56 -15.00
C VAL A 129 -30.62 9.69 -15.83
N ASP A 130 -31.68 10.31 -15.30
CA ASP A 130 -32.34 11.46 -15.88
C ASP A 130 -31.81 12.76 -15.26
N LEU A 131 -31.29 13.62 -16.13
CA LEU A 131 -30.75 14.95 -15.84
C LEU A 131 -31.68 16.08 -16.28
N GLY A 132 -32.94 15.78 -16.66
CA GLY A 132 -33.84 16.75 -17.28
C GLY A 132 -33.46 17.08 -18.73
N GLU A 133 -32.68 16.20 -19.38
CA GLU A 133 -32.29 16.30 -20.79
C GLU A 133 -33.24 15.45 -21.65
N GLU A 134 -33.24 15.64 -22.98
CA GLU A 134 -34.10 14.87 -23.89
C GLU A 134 -33.85 13.35 -23.79
N ASN A 135 -32.60 12.95 -23.52
CA ASN A 135 -32.20 11.55 -23.41
C ASN A 135 -31.52 11.27 -22.06
N PRO A 136 -31.99 10.28 -21.29
CA PRO A 136 -31.31 9.81 -20.09
C PRO A 136 -29.88 9.33 -20.40
N ARG A 137 -28.94 9.62 -19.50
CA ARG A 137 -27.53 9.22 -19.66
C ARG A 137 -27.27 7.86 -19.02
N THR A 138 -26.33 7.11 -19.59
CA THR A 138 -25.85 5.86 -18.99
C THR A 138 -24.59 6.12 -18.15
N VAL A 139 -24.60 5.68 -16.90
CA VAL A 139 -23.48 5.79 -15.95
C VAL A 139 -23.22 4.42 -15.32
N VAL A 140 -21.95 4.02 -15.21
CA VAL A 140 -21.55 2.78 -14.56
C VAL A 140 -20.97 3.10 -13.19
N ALA A 141 -21.56 2.54 -12.13
CA ALA A 141 -21.20 2.82 -10.75
C ALA A 141 -20.73 1.56 -10.01
N GLY A 142 -19.64 1.69 -9.24
CA GLY A 142 -19.03 0.62 -8.45
C GLY A 142 -19.74 0.27 -7.14
N ILE A 143 -21.07 0.22 -7.16
CA ILE A 143 -21.91 0.20 -5.94
C ILE A 143 -22.73 -1.09 -5.75
N ALA A 144 -22.50 -2.10 -6.61
CA ALA A 144 -23.30 -3.33 -6.63
C ALA A 144 -23.20 -4.18 -5.35
N GLN A 145 -22.17 -3.97 -4.52
CA GLN A 145 -22.01 -4.70 -3.26
C GLN A 145 -22.96 -4.23 -2.15
N GLN A 146 -23.47 -3.01 -2.26
CA GLN A 146 -24.27 -2.38 -1.21
C GLN A 146 -25.68 -2.00 -1.65
N TYR A 147 -25.90 -1.78 -2.95
CA TYR A 147 -27.20 -1.44 -3.51
C TYR A 147 -27.57 -2.41 -4.62
N SER A 148 -28.84 -2.78 -4.67
CA SER A 148 -29.41 -3.47 -5.82
C SER A 148 -29.91 -2.45 -6.85
N ALA A 149 -29.97 -2.85 -8.11
CA ALA A 149 -30.46 -1.99 -9.19
C ALA A 149 -31.88 -1.47 -8.92
N GLU A 150 -32.77 -2.32 -8.41
CA GLU A 150 -34.16 -2.01 -8.11
C GLU A 150 -34.29 -1.00 -6.98
N SER A 151 -33.41 -1.09 -5.97
CA SER A 151 -33.41 -0.20 -4.81
C SER A 151 -33.04 1.24 -5.15
N LEU A 152 -32.44 1.47 -6.31
CA LEU A 152 -31.96 2.77 -6.77
C LEU A 152 -32.98 3.47 -7.66
N ILE A 153 -33.90 2.75 -8.30
CA ILE A 153 -34.91 3.32 -9.20
C ILE A 153 -35.76 4.35 -8.42
N GLY A 154 -35.89 5.55 -9.00
CA GLY A 154 -36.60 6.69 -8.42
C GLY A 154 -35.82 7.50 -7.38
N LYS A 155 -34.60 7.09 -7.01
CA LYS A 155 -33.76 7.87 -6.09
C LYS A 155 -32.95 8.94 -6.81
N GLN A 156 -32.75 10.06 -6.13
CA GLN A 156 -31.87 11.13 -6.58
C GLN A 156 -30.44 10.88 -6.14
N VAL A 157 -29.50 11.05 -7.06
CA VAL A 157 -28.06 10.91 -6.84
C VAL A 157 -27.32 12.11 -7.42
N VAL A 158 -26.14 12.42 -6.88
CA VAL A 158 -25.26 13.43 -7.45
C VAL A 158 -24.29 12.77 -8.43
N ILE A 159 -24.17 13.35 -9.62
CA ILE A 159 -23.24 12.87 -10.65
C ILE A 159 -22.30 13.97 -11.13
N VAL A 160 -21.15 13.56 -11.67
CA VAL A 160 -20.29 14.40 -12.51
C VAL A 160 -20.74 14.27 -13.97
N ALA A 161 -21.21 15.37 -14.56
CA ALA A 161 -21.86 15.40 -15.88
C ALA A 161 -20.92 15.76 -17.04
N ASN A 162 -19.74 16.36 -16.77
CA ASN A 162 -18.77 16.77 -17.79
C ASN A 162 -17.49 15.91 -17.82
N LEU A 163 -17.58 14.67 -17.36
CA LEU A 163 -16.49 13.71 -17.45
C LEU A 163 -16.42 13.11 -18.86
N GLU A 164 -15.20 12.86 -19.37
CA GLU A 164 -15.03 12.14 -20.64
C GLU A 164 -15.63 10.72 -20.54
N PRO A 165 -16.29 10.23 -21.60
CA PRO A 165 -16.86 8.88 -21.60
C PRO A 165 -15.80 7.81 -21.36
N ALA A 166 -16.04 6.93 -20.39
CA ALA A 166 -15.14 5.83 -20.05
C ALA A 166 -15.79 4.48 -20.35
N LYS A 167 -15.08 3.57 -21.03
CA LYS A 167 -15.55 2.20 -21.28
C LYS A 167 -15.16 1.29 -20.12
N LEU A 168 -16.17 0.78 -19.41
CA LEU A 168 -16.03 -0.14 -18.28
C LEU A 168 -16.71 -1.46 -18.65
N MET A 169 -15.92 -2.53 -18.79
CA MET A 169 -16.42 -3.88 -19.13
C MET A 169 -17.31 -3.92 -20.40
N GLY A 170 -17.01 -3.06 -21.38
CA GLY A 170 -17.76 -2.95 -22.64
C GLY A 170 -18.99 -2.04 -22.59
N VAL A 171 -19.32 -1.46 -21.44
CA VAL A 171 -20.37 -0.45 -21.27
C VAL A 171 -19.74 0.94 -21.24
N GLU A 172 -20.30 1.88 -22.00
CA GLU A 172 -19.86 3.29 -21.99
C GLU A 172 -20.53 4.05 -20.84
N SER A 173 -19.70 4.63 -19.96
CA SER A 173 -20.13 5.45 -18.82
C SER A 173 -19.93 6.93 -19.14
N ASN A 174 -21.02 7.68 -19.21
CA ASN A 174 -21.04 9.11 -19.54
C ASN A 174 -21.15 9.97 -18.28
N GLY A 175 -20.40 9.60 -17.24
CA GLY A 175 -20.39 10.27 -15.96
C GLY A 175 -19.95 9.35 -14.83
N MET A 176 -20.02 9.88 -13.61
CA MET A 176 -19.67 9.19 -12.38
C MET A 176 -20.64 9.58 -11.27
N VAL A 177 -21.18 8.59 -10.55
CA VAL A 177 -22.00 8.82 -9.36
C VAL A 177 -21.09 9.08 -8.15
N LEU A 178 -21.42 10.11 -7.35
CA LEU A 178 -20.68 10.43 -6.14
C LEU A 178 -21.16 9.60 -4.95
N ALA A 179 -20.20 9.03 -4.23
CA ALA A 179 -20.43 8.31 -2.99
C ALA A 179 -19.34 8.67 -1.96
N ALA A 180 -19.74 8.79 -0.70
CA ALA A 180 -18.80 8.74 0.40
C ALA A 180 -18.29 7.29 0.58
N SER A 181 -17.04 7.12 0.98
CA SER A 181 -16.46 5.80 1.24
C SER A 181 -16.21 5.64 2.73
N GLU A 182 -16.97 4.78 3.40
CA GLU A 182 -16.82 4.44 4.82
C GLU A 182 -16.40 2.98 4.92
N ASP A 183 -15.20 2.69 5.45
CA ASP A 183 -14.64 1.33 5.53
C ASP A 183 -14.68 0.54 4.20
N GLY A 184 -14.51 1.26 3.07
CA GLY A 184 -14.57 0.68 1.72
C GLY A 184 -15.97 0.40 1.20
N LYS A 185 -17.03 0.80 1.93
CA LYS A 185 -18.43 0.69 1.56
C LYS A 185 -18.94 2.03 0.99
N PRO A 186 -19.51 2.06 -0.23
CA PRO A 186 -19.98 3.29 -0.84
C PRO A 186 -21.34 3.75 -0.26
N VAL A 187 -21.44 4.98 0.21
CA VAL A 187 -22.69 5.63 0.62
C VAL A 187 -23.04 6.72 -0.38
N LEU A 188 -24.13 6.54 -1.13
CA LEU A 188 -24.51 7.46 -2.20
C LEU A 188 -24.87 8.84 -1.67
N LEU A 189 -24.40 9.88 -2.35
CA LEU A 189 -24.78 11.26 -2.06
C LEU A 189 -26.12 11.59 -2.73
N HIS A 190 -27.02 12.21 -1.97
CA HIS A 190 -28.32 12.69 -2.43
C HIS A 190 -28.61 14.08 -1.83
N PRO A 191 -29.44 14.91 -2.49
CA PRO A 191 -29.89 16.16 -1.87
C PRO A 191 -30.79 15.85 -0.66
N GLU A 192 -30.76 16.72 0.35
CA GLU A 192 -31.62 16.60 1.55
C GLU A 192 -33.12 16.64 1.19
N LYS A 193 -33.47 17.39 0.15
CA LYS A 193 -34.84 17.56 -0.34
C LYS A 193 -34.88 17.23 -1.84
N PRO A 194 -36.01 16.70 -2.36
CA PRO A 194 -36.17 16.52 -3.79
C PRO A 194 -35.98 17.84 -4.55
N VAL A 195 -35.16 17.81 -5.59
CA VAL A 195 -34.93 18.96 -6.49
C VAL A 195 -35.22 18.56 -7.94
N ALA A 196 -35.32 19.54 -8.84
CA ALA A 196 -35.49 19.24 -10.27
C ALA A 196 -34.28 18.47 -10.82
N ASN A 197 -34.53 17.52 -11.72
CA ASN A 197 -33.46 16.80 -12.43
C ASN A 197 -32.61 17.81 -13.21
N GLY A 198 -31.28 17.62 -13.18
CA GLY A 198 -30.33 18.53 -13.81
C GLY A 198 -29.91 19.73 -12.97
N THR A 199 -30.47 19.91 -11.76
CA THR A 199 -30.07 20.99 -10.85
C THR A 199 -28.57 20.93 -10.58
N ARG A 200 -27.86 22.05 -10.83
CA ARG A 200 -26.42 22.17 -10.61
C ARG A 200 -26.10 22.29 -9.11
N VAL A 201 -25.12 21.51 -8.65
CA VAL A 201 -24.56 21.62 -7.30
C VAL A 201 -23.50 22.74 -7.28
N ARG A 202 -23.50 23.53 -6.21
CA ARG A 202 -22.61 24.68 -6.00
C ARG A 202 -22.16 24.77 -4.56
#